data_AF-A0A928EXA3-F1
#
_entry.id   AF-A0A928EXA3-F1
#
_cell.length_a   1.000
_cell.length_b   1.000
_cell.length_c   1.000
_cell.angle_alpha   90.00
_cell.angle_beta   90.00
_cell.angle_gamma   90.00
#
_symmetry.space_group_name_H-M   'P 1'
#
loop_
_entity.id
_entity.type
_entity.pdbx_description
1 polymer ?
#
loop_
_entity_poly.entity_id
_entity_poly.type
_entity_poly.pdbx_seq_one_letter_code
_entity_poly.pdbx_strand_id
1 'polypeptide(L)'
;MREGTSGFSVTKKAGKITIEYVDFGVSEFGGGDFEKTYYLDEENSKKLVVALKKEYKGSLDSMIEQAFTRNFSDRLFWEFCKQNNITYSSSTWSG
;
A
#
# COMPACT_ATOMS: atom_id res chain seq x y z
N MET A 1 -20.98 -12.86 -10.98
CA MET A 1 -20.46 -11.61 -10.36
C MET A 1 -19.31 -12.04 -9.47
N ARG A 2 -18.06 -11.75 -9.83
CA ARG A 2 -16.98 -11.80 -8.85
C ARG A 2 -17.15 -10.52 -8.04
N GLU A 3 -17.68 -10.63 -6.83
CA GLU A 3 -17.58 -9.56 -5.85
C GLU A 3 -16.08 -9.38 -5.59
N GLY A 4 -15.48 -8.41 -6.28
CA GLY A 4 -14.10 -8.02 -6.02
C GLY A 4 -14.11 -7.33 -4.66
N THR A 5 -13.43 -7.93 -3.68
CA THR A 5 -13.26 -7.30 -2.38
C THR A 5 -12.11 -6.31 -2.50
N SER A 6 -12.36 -5.01 -2.33
CA SER A 6 -11.30 -4.01 -2.22
C SER A 6 -10.34 -4.40 -1.09
N GLY A 7 -9.05 -4.21 -1.30
CA GLY A 7 -8.04 -4.61 -0.32
C GLY A 7 -6.63 -4.40 -0.83
N PHE A 8 -5.66 -4.73 0.02
CA PHE A 8 -4.25 -4.67 -0.32
C PHE A 8 -3.54 -5.99 -0.07
N SER A 9 -2.42 -6.19 -0.76
CA SER A 9 -1.47 -7.27 -0.53
C SER A 9 -0.07 -6.69 -0.38
N VAL A 10 0.77 -7.36 0.42
CA VAL A 10 2.15 -6.96 0.68
C VAL A 10 3.06 -8.10 0.31
N THR A 11 3.92 -7.88 -0.68
CA THR A 11 4.93 -8.86 -1.08
C THR A 11 6.30 -8.39 -0.63
N LYS A 12 7.05 -9.27 0.05
CA LYS A 12 8.45 -9.04 0.40
C LYS A 12 9.35 -10.00 -0.35
N LYS A 13 10.22 -9.48 -1.22
CA LYS A 13 11.19 -10.29 -1.99
C LYS A 13 12.55 -9.61 -2.02
N ALA A 14 13.60 -10.35 -1.66
CA ALA A 14 14.98 -9.85 -1.62
C ALA A 14 15.11 -8.49 -0.89
N GLY A 15 14.45 -8.35 0.26
CA GLY A 15 14.48 -7.12 1.06
C GLY A 15 13.61 -5.97 0.54
N LYS A 16 13.05 -6.08 -0.66
CA LYS A 16 12.13 -5.11 -1.27
C LYS A 16 10.69 -5.41 -0.88
N ILE A 17 9.92 -4.37 -0.66
CA ILE A 17 8.49 -4.42 -0.37
C ILE A 17 7.74 -3.88 -1.59
N THR A 18 6.77 -4.65 -2.05
CA THR A 18 5.76 -4.23 -3.01
C THR A 18 4.43 -4.23 -2.29
N ILE A 19 3.66 -3.14 -2.44
CA ILE A 19 2.30 -3.05 -1.93
C ILE A 19 1.37 -2.90 -3.12
N GLU A 20 0.43 -3.82 -3.27
CA GLU A 20 -0.59 -3.79 -4.31
C GLU A 20 -1.91 -3.48 -3.62
N TYR A 21 -2.64 -2.49 -4.12
CA TYR A 21 -3.97 -2.13 -3.65
C TYR A 21 -4.92 -2.19 -4.84
N VAL A 22 -6.07 -2.82 -4.62
CA VAL A 22 -7.14 -2.94 -5.60
C VAL A 22 -8.41 -2.35 -5.00
N ASP A 23 -9.04 -1.43 -5.73
CA ASP A 23 -10.36 -0.92 -5.43
C ASP A 23 -11.36 -1.39 -6.48
N PHE A 24 -12.25 -2.28 -6.07
CA PHE A 24 -13.34 -2.79 -6.90
C PHE A 24 -14.60 -1.97 -6.59
N GLY A 25 -15.01 -1.10 -7.50
CA GLY A 25 -16.30 -0.40 -7.40
C GLY A 25 -16.25 1.08 -7.08
N VAL A 26 -15.16 1.78 -7.43
CA VAL A 26 -15.14 3.24 -7.37
C VAL A 26 -16.14 3.79 -8.39
N SER A 27 -17.29 4.25 -7.91
CA SER A 27 -18.35 4.84 -8.74
C SER A 27 -17.86 6.09 -9.49
N GLU A 28 -16.86 6.76 -8.93
CA GLU A 28 -16.15 7.91 -9.51
C GLU A 28 -15.38 7.59 -10.80
N PHE A 29 -15.12 6.31 -11.11
CA PHE A 29 -14.46 5.86 -12.35
C PHE A 29 -15.37 4.96 -13.21
N GLY A 30 -16.70 5.04 -13.03
CA GLY A 30 -17.66 4.29 -13.86
C GLY A 30 -17.77 2.80 -13.54
N GLY A 31 -17.26 2.37 -12.37
CA GLY A 31 -17.27 0.97 -11.96
C GLY A 31 -16.11 0.13 -12.51
N GLY A 32 -15.06 0.77 -13.01
CA GLY A 32 -13.82 0.12 -13.44
C GLY A 32 -12.98 -0.39 -12.26
N ASP A 33 -12.17 -1.41 -12.55
CA ASP A 33 -11.21 -1.98 -11.60
C ASP A 33 -10.01 -1.03 -11.51
N PHE A 34 -9.70 -0.52 -10.32
CA PHE A 34 -8.54 0.32 -10.08
C PHE A 34 -7.47 -0.48 -9.34
N GLU A 35 -6.31 -0.65 -9.97
CA GLU A 35 -5.15 -1.31 -9.36
C GLU A 35 -3.98 -0.32 -9.26
N LYS A 36 -3.37 -0.26 -8.08
CA LYS A 36 -2.17 0.53 -7.87
C LYS A 36 -1.12 -0.26 -7.12
N THR A 37 0.09 -0.24 -7.66
CA THR A 37 1.23 -0.93 -7.07
C THR A 37 2.29 0.07 -6.67
N TYR A 38 2.79 -0.05 -5.44
CA TYR A 38 3.91 0.69 -4.89
C TYR A 38 5.14 -0.20 -4.81
N TYR A 39 6.26 0.28 -5.33
CA TYR A 39 7.54 -0.43 -5.31
C TYR A 39 8.54 0.33 -4.47
N LEU A 40 9.03 -0.31 -3.41
CA LEU A 40 10.09 0.20 -2.57
C LEU A 40 11.37 -0.61 -2.81
N ASP A 41 12.49 0.09 -3.00
CA ASP A 41 13.80 -0.55 -2.96
C ASP A 41 14.12 -1.07 -1.54
N GLU A 42 15.26 -1.72 -1.38
CA GLU A 42 15.63 -2.32 -0.09
C GLU A 42 15.84 -1.29 1.04
N GLU A 43 16.35 -0.09 0.71
CA GLU A 43 16.58 0.96 1.71
C GLU A 43 15.24 1.52 2.19
N ASN A 44 14.37 1.88 1.25
CA ASN A 44 13.05 2.44 1.50
C ASN A 44 12.11 1.42 2.15
N SER A 45 12.27 0.13 1.83
CA SER A 45 11.57 -0.96 2.51
C SER A 45 11.99 -1.08 3.98
N LYS A 46 13.29 -0.94 4.28
CA LYS A 46 13.77 -0.92 5.67
C LYS A 46 13.23 0.30 6.42
N LYS A 47 13.28 1.50 5.81
CA LYS A 47 12.71 2.72 6.38
C LYS A 47 11.22 2.57 6.69
N LEU A 48 10.44 2.02 5.76
CA LEU A 48 9.01 1.74 5.95
C LEU A 48 8.78 0.84 7.17
N VAL A 49 9.47 -0.30 7.26
CA VAL A 49 9.30 -1.23 8.39
C VAL A 49 9.72 -0.61 9.71
N VAL A 50 10.83 0.14 9.73
CA VAL A 50 11.30 0.80 10.95
C VAL A 50 10.31 1.87 11.41
N ALA A 51 9.81 2.69 10.49
CA ALA A 51 8.81 3.72 10.81
C ALA A 51 7.52 3.11 11.34
N LEU A 52 6.98 2.08 10.67
CA LEU A 52 5.77 1.38 11.12
C LEU A 52 5.94 0.78 12.52
N LYS A 53 7.08 0.15 12.81
CA LYS A 53 7.35 -0.45 14.12
C LYS A 53 7.48 0.54 15.27
N LYS A 54 7.67 1.84 14.99
CA LYS A 54 7.69 2.87 16.05
C LYS A 54 6.30 3.14 16.59
N GLU A 55 5.28 3.05 15.75
CA GLU A 55 3.91 3.46 16.07
C GLU A 55 2.94 2.29 16.19
N TYR A 56 3.19 1.20 15.45
CA TYR A 56 2.29 0.06 15.33
C TYR A 56 2.96 -1.23 15.79
N LYS A 57 2.14 -2.21 16.19
CA LYS A 57 2.59 -3.55 16.61
C LYS A 57 1.89 -4.62 15.78
N GLY A 58 2.56 -5.76 15.61
CA GLY A 58 2.03 -6.93 14.90
C GLY A 58 2.87 -7.33 13.69
N SER A 59 2.25 -8.10 12.80
CA SER A 59 2.84 -8.43 11.49
C SER A 59 2.92 -7.19 10.59
N LEU A 60 3.72 -7.26 9.52
CA LEU A 60 3.84 -6.15 8.57
C LEU A 60 2.48 -5.76 7.98
N ASP A 61 1.70 -6.75 7.55
CA ASP A 61 0.34 -6.55 7.04
C ASP A 61 -0.57 -5.85 8.05
N SER A 62 -0.54 -6.29 9.32
CA SER A 62 -1.34 -5.66 10.38
C SER A 62 -0.90 -4.22 10.68
N MET A 63 0.41 -3.94 10.62
CA MET A 63 0.90 -2.57 10.79
C MET A 63 0.50 -1.67 9.61
N ILE A 64 0.53 -2.19 8.39
CA ILE A 64 0.09 -1.49 7.18
C ILE A 64 -1.41 -1.21 7.23
N GLU A 65 -2.23 -2.18 7.64
CA GLU A 65 -3.68 -1.99 7.83
C GLU A 65 -3.98 -0.94 8.91
N GLN A 66 -3.24 -0.93 10.02
CA GLN A 66 -3.40 0.07 11.07
C GLN A 66 -2.99 1.48 10.58
N ALA A 67 -1.90 1.58 9.82
CA ALA A 67 -1.38 2.86 9.35
C ALA A 67 -2.20 3.46 8.20
N PHE A 68 -2.69 2.62 7.28
CA PHE A 68 -3.26 3.06 6.01
C PHE A 68 -4.71 2.62 5.81
N THR A 69 -5.34 2.06 6.84
CA THR A 69 -6.69 1.47 6.81
C THR A 69 -6.77 0.17 5.99
N ARG A 70 -7.84 -0.60 6.22
CA ARG A 70 -8.11 -1.85 5.49
C ARG A 70 -8.28 -1.67 3.99
N ASN A 71 -8.77 -0.51 3.56
CA ASN A 71 -8.96 -0.19 2.14
C ASN A 71 -7.74 0.51 1.52
N PHE A 72 -6.63 0.61 2.26
CA PHE A 72 -5.38 1.25 1.83
C PHE A 72 -5.55 2.67 1.27
N SER A 73 -5.41 3.67 2.13
CA SER A 73 -5.49 5.07 1.74
C SER A 73 -4.17 5.53 1.11
N ASP A 74 -4.19 5.75 -0.21
CA ASP A 74 -3.11 6.37 -0.97
C ASP A 74 -2.58 7.66 -0.34
N ARG A 75 -3.50 8.48 0.19
CA ARG A 75 -3.15 9.75 0.85
C ARG A 75 -2.35 9.49 2.12
N LEU A 76 -2.82 8.61 3.00
CA LEU A 76 -2.11 8.30 4.26
C LEU A 76 -0.75 7.68 3.96
N PHE A 77 -0.66 6.81 2.97
CA PHE A 77 0.62 6.22 2.54
C PHE A 77 1.60 7.29 2.04
N TRP A 78 1.15 8.20 1.16
CA TRP A 78 1.98 9.31 0.68
C TRP A 78 2.44 10.23 1.81
N GLU A 79 1.55 10.65 2.70
CA GLU A 79 1.87 11.51 3.85
C GLU A 79 2.90 10.82 4.76
N PHE A 80 2.70 9.53 5.07
CA PHE A 80 3.61 8.73 5.88
C PHE A 80 5.00 8.60 5.24
N CYS A 81 5.06 8.29 3.93
CA CYS A 81 6.31 8.19 3.21
C CYS A 81 7.07 9.52 3.18
N LYS A 82 6.36 10.63 2.94
CA LYS A 82 6.95 11.98 2.96
C LYS A 82 7.52 12.33 4.33
N GLN A 83 6.79 12.07 5.41
CA GLN A 83 7.25 12.34 6.78
C GLN A 83 8.48 11.51 7.18
N ASN A 84 8.60 10.29 6.65
CA ASN A 84 9.70 9.37 6.96
C ASN A 84 10.84 9.38 5.92
N ASN A 85 10.82 10.32 4.98
CA ASN A 85 11.81 10.42 3.90
C ASN A 85 11.98 9.10 3.12
N ILE A 86 10.85 8.48 2.79
CA ILE A 86 10.73 7.24 2.03
C ILE A 86 10.35 7.61 0.60
N THR A 87 11.14 7.13 -0.35
CA THR A 87 10.84 7.22 -1.78
C THR A 87 10.33 5.89 -2.30
N TYR A 88 9.43 5.94 -3.27
CA TYR A 88 8.88 4.77 -3.94
C TYR A 88 8.58 5.11 -5.40
N SER A 89 8.51 4.11 -6.27
CA SER A 89 7.85 4.23 -7.57
C SER A 89 6.47 3.60 -7.51
N SER A 90 5.58 3.99 -8.41
CA SER A 90 4.25 3.40 -8.48
C SER A 90 3.80 3.14 -9.92
N SER A 91 3.00 2.10 -10.10
CA SER A 91 2.25 1.83 -11.32
C SER A 91 0.76 1.91 -11.03
N THR A 92 -0.02 2.37 -11.98
CA THR A 92 -1.48 2.41 -11.87
C THR A 92 -2.06 1.79 -13.13
N TRP A 93 -3.03 0.90 -12.94
CA TRP A 93 -3.85 0.34 -13.99
C TRP A 93 -5.32 0.64 -13.70
N SER A 94 -6.04 1.02 -14.73
CA SER A 94 -7.48 1.29 -14.69
C SER A 94 -8.11 0.64 -15.92
N GLY A 95 -9.10 -0.22 -15.70
CA GLY A 95 -9.81 -0.97 -16.75
C GLY A 95 -11.29 -0.66 -16.85
#